data_AF-A0A817Q812-F1
#
_entry.id   AF-A0A817Q812-F1
#
_cell.length_a   1.000
_cell.length_b   1.000
_cell.length_c   1.000
_cell.angle_alpha   90.00
_cell.angle_beta   90.00
_cell.angle_gamma   90.00
#
_symmetry.space_group_name_H-M   'P 1'
#
loop_
_entity.id
_entity.type
_entity.pdbx_description
1 polymer ?
#
loop_
_entity_poly.entity_id
_entity_poly.type
_entity_poly.pdbx_seq_one_letter_code
_entity_poly.pdbx_strand_id
1 'polypeptide(L)'
;METAPTFLQLQESDFDPRFNRNYANAQEEKRGGRPYHFPQGWYRHALKVEDKYPNDKAWLGMNNSPGEWIVAYHGTKPGVVKSIIDTGLQHKFVTADACKAAAEQDPRIPKVKGLYVATHCEGGASIYTGSGTRIEGPAGTFKTYHTVFQCRVENNKFTEHTGPVNVGLALRVFDEKAIRPY
;
A
#
# COMPACT_ATOMS: atom_id res chain seq x y z
N MET A 1 -9.12 10.61 21.58
CA MET A 1 -8.57 9.99 20.36
C MET A 1 -8.16 8.58 20.74
N GLU A 2 -8.71 7.56 20.11
CA GLU A 2 -8.24 6.17 20.30
C GLU A 2 -6.75 6.14 20.01
N THR A 3 -5.96 5.74 21.01
CA THR A 3 -4.51 5.57 20.95
C THR A 3 -4.14 4.68 19.77
N ALA A 4 -3.04 5.01 19.07
CA ALA A 4 -2.48 4.17 18.01
C ALA A 4 -2.57 2.69 18.43
N PRO A 5 -3.10 1.80 17.58
CA PRO A 5 -3.34 0.44 18.01
C PRO A 5 -2.02 -0.21 18.41
N THR A 6 -1.85 -0.54 19.69
CA THR A 6 -0.64 -1.19 20.24
C THR A 6 -0.26 -2.44 19.47
N PHE A 7 -1.24 -3.11 18.83
CA PHE A 7 -1.02 -4.27 17.97
C PHE A 7 -0.22 -3.97 16.68
N LEU A 8 -0.13 -2.70 16.25
CA LEU A 8 0.71 -2.27 15.12
C LEU A 8 2.14 -1.88 15.55
N GLN A 9 2.41 -1.78 16.85
CA GLN A 9 3.70 -1.33 17.40
C GLN A 9 4.11 0.07 16.93
N LEU A 10 3.14 0.96 16.72
CA LEU A 10 3.37 2.35 16.29
C LEU A 10 3.17 3.33 17.43
N GLN A 11 3.91 4.44 17.36
CA GLN A 11 3.81 5.57 18.27
C GLN A 11 3.12 6.74 17.58
N GLU A 12 2.63 7.71 18.35
CA GLU A 12 1.98 8.91 17.78
C GLU A 12 2.91 9.68 16.83
N SER A 13 4.22 9.67 17.08
CA SER A 13 5.24 10.29 16.24
C SER A 13 5.39 9.67 14.85
N ASP A 14 4.90 8.45 14.64
CA ASP A 14 4.91 7.77 13.34
C ASP A 14 3.83 8.32 12.39
N PHE A 15 2.91 9.15 12.91
CA PHE A 15 1.77 9.67 12.17
C PHE A 15 1.84 11.18 11.93
N ASP A 16 1.13 11.60 10.88
CA ASP A 16 0.80 13.00 10.62
C ASP A 16 -0.73 13.15 10.52
N PRO A 17 -1.42 13.32 11.65
CA PRO A 17 -2.89 13.32 11.71
C PRO A 17 -3.57 14.38 10.83
N ARG A 18 -2.84 15.41 10.41
CA ARG A 18 -3.33 16.46 9.49
C ARG A 18 -3.80 15.88 8.16
N PHE A 19 -3.25 14.72 7.77
CA PHE A 19 -3.59 14.04 6.54
C PHE A 19 -4.47 12.79 6.74
N ASN A 20 -5.01 12.57 7.93
CA ASN A 20 -6.00 11.52 8.13
C ASN A 20 -7.22 11.76 7.23
N ARG A 21 -7.80 10.69 6.69
CA ARG A 21 -8.91 10.82 5.75
C ARG A 21 -9.91 9.67 5.90
N ASN A 22 -11.18 10.04 6.04
CA ASN A 22 -12.31 9.12 5.87
C ASN A 22 -12.72 9.11 4.39
N TYR A 23 -12.84 7.93 3.78
CA TYR A 23 -13.24 7.75 2.40
C TYR A 23 -14.71 7.34 2.27
N ALA A 24 -15.63 8.09 2.86
CA ALA A 24 -17.05 7.76 2.81
C ALA A 24 -17.70 8.03 1.43
N ASN A 25 -17.23 9.04 0.69
CA ASN A 25 -17.81 9.49 -0.59
C ASN A 25 -16.75 10.16 -1.50
N ALA A 26 -15.62 9.50 -1.74
CA ALA A 26 -14.57 10.12 -2.56
C ALA A 26 -14.91 10.04 -4.06
N GLN A 27 -14.71 11.15 -4.80
CA GLN A 27 -14.86 11.20 -6.25
C GLN A 27 -13.62 10.65 -6.95
N GLU A 28 -13.73 10.23 -8.21
CA GLU A 28 -12.57 9.78 -8.97
C GLU A 28 -11.54 10.90 -9.16
N GLU A 29 -10.27 10.57 -9.00
CA GLU A 29 -9.16 11.49 -9.25
C GLU A 29 -8.07 10.79 -10.06
N LYS A 30 -7.14 11.57 -10.62
CA LYS A 30 -5.91 11.03 -11.22
C LYS A 30 -4.71 11.35 -10.35
N ARG A 31 -3.75 10.43 -10.29
CA ARG A 31 -2.45 10.58 -9.60
C ARG A 31 -1.37 9.92 -10.43
N GLY A 32 -0.27 10.64 -10.65
CA GLY A 32 0.84 10.15 -11.46
C GLY A 32 0.44 9.71 -12.88
N GLY A 33 -0.59 10.34 -13.46
CA GLY A 33 -1.11 10.04 -14.79
C GLY A 33 -2.12 8.89 -14.86
N ARG A 34 -2.44 8.23 -13.73
CA ARG A 34 -3.36 7.08 -13.69
C ARG A 34 -4.59 7.32 -12.82
N PRO A 35 -5.71 6.60 -13.06
CA PRO A 35 -6.86 6.62 -12.17
C PRO A 35 -6.46 6.25 -10.74
N TYR A 36 -6.92 7.04 -9.77
CA TYR A 36 -6.78 6.78 -8.35
C TYR A 36 -8.11 6.26 -7.82
N HIS A 37 -8.13 4.95 -7.54
CA HIS A 37 -9.30 4.28 -6.96
C HIS A 37 -9.28 4.44 -5.44
N PHE A 38 -10.11 5.35 -4.94
CA PHE A 38 -10.25 5.59 -3.51
C PHE A 38 -10.71 4.34 -2.75
N PRO A 39 -10.20 4.11 -1.52
CA PRO A 39 -10.58 2.94 -0.74
C PRO A 39 -11.88 3.25 0.02
N GLN A 40 -13.02 3.28 -0.69
CA GLN A 40 -14.31 3.67 -0.12
C GLN A 40 -14.65 2.81 1.11
N GLY A 41 -15.11 3.44 2.19
CA GLY A 41 -15.40 2.77 3.46
C GLY A 41 -14.18 2.53 4.36
N TRP A 42 -12.97 2.88 3.90
CA TRP A 42 -11.77 2.81 4.72
C TRP A 42 -11.47 4.15 5.40
N TYR A 43 -10.74 4.08 6.52
CA TYR A 43 -10.16 5.23 7.20
C TYR A 43 -8.64 5.15 7.12
N ARG A 44 -8.00 6.22 6.63
CA ARG A 44 -6.53 6.33 6.60
C ARG A 44 -6.03 7.07 7.83
N HIS A 45 -5.15 6.41 8.57
CA HIS A 45 -4.19 7.04 9.48
C HIS A 45 -2.93 7.37 8.68
N ALA A 46 -2.65 8.66 8.48
CA ALA A 46 -1.56 9.09 7.61
C ALA A 46 -0.20 8.98 8.32
N LEU A 47 0.79 8.40 7.66
CA LEU A 47 2.13 8.25 8.21
C LEU A 47 2.93 9.54 8.03
N LYS A 48 3.81 9.80 8.98
CA LYS A 48 4.81 10.85 8.85
C LYS A 48 5.92 10.39 7.90
N VAL A 49 5.83 10.81 6.63
CA VAL A 49 6.79 10.45 5.57
C VAL A 49 7.63 11.62 5.08
N GLU A 50 7.52 12.78 5.74
CA GLU A 50 8.40 13.91 5.48
C GLU A 50 9.86 13.49 5.70
N ASP A 51 10.70 13.76 4.71
CA ASP A 51 12.14 13.46 4.67
C ASP A 51 12.51 11.97 4.81
N LYS A 52 11.53 11.07 4.77
CA LYS A 52 11.73 9.61 4.86
C LYS A 52 12.37 9.03 3.60
N TYR A 53 11.98 9.53 2.43
CA TYR A 53 12.43 9.01 1.15
C TYR A 53 13.40 9.98 0.47
N PRO A 54 14.48 9.46 -0.17
CA PRO A 54 15.41 10.32 -0.89
C PRO A 54 14.74 10.98 -2.10
N ASN A 55 15.29 12.12 -2.50
CA ASN A 55 14.85 12.99 -3.61
C ASN A 55 13.64 13.87 -3.28
N ASP A 56 13.16 14.62 -4.27
CA ASP A 56 12.10 15.63 -4.10
C ASP A 56 10.77 15.07 -3.54
N LYS A 57 9.85 15.97 -3.19
CA LYS A 57 8.50 15.63 -2.71
C LYS A 57 7.48 15.44 -3.86
N ALA A 58 7.91 15.51 -5.13
CA ALA A 58 6.99 15.51 -6.28
C ALA A 58 6.22 14.20 -6.40
N TRP A 59 6.83 13.07 -6.03
CA TRP A 59 6.19 11.75 -6.01
C TRP A 59 4.88 11.72 -5.20
N LEU A 60 4.78 12.52 -4.13
CA LEU A 60 3.63 12.58 -3.23
C LEU A 60 2.60 13.65 -3.64
N GLY A 61 2.81 14.35 -4.75
CA GLY A 61 1.89 15.36 -5.26
C GLY A 61 0.44 14.87 -5.35
N MET A 62 -0.48 15.83 -5.27
CA MET A 62 -1.91 15.59 -5.15
C MET A 62 -2.74 16.20 -6.30
N ASN A 63 -2.10 16.69 -7.35
CA ASN A 63 -2.74 17.44 -8.43
C ASN A 63 -2.39 16.89 -9.82
N ASN A 64 -1.92 15.64 -9.89
CA ASN A 64 -1.51 14.98 -11.12
C ASN A 64 -0.38 15.72 -11.86
N SER A 65 0.51 16.39 -11.12
CA SER A 65 1.65 17.10 -11.70
C SER A 65 2.73 16.16 -12.23
N PRO A 66 3.58 16.61 -13.17
CA PRO A 66 4.79 15.88 -13.55
C PRO A 66 5.62 15.48 -12.33
N GLY A 67 6.15 14.26 -12.33
CA GLY A 67 6.91 13.69 -11.20
C GLY A 67 6.05 12.98 -10.16
N GLU A 68 4.72 13.14 -10.18
CA GLU A 68 3.85 12.35 -9.30
C GLU A 68 3.91 10.85 -9.63
N TRP A 69 3.88 10.05 -8.57
CA TRP A 69 3.81 8.61 -8.66
C TRP A 69 2.37 8.14 -8.54
N ILE A 70 2.06 7.00 -9.13
CA ILE A 70 0.70 6.46 -9.11
C ILE A 70 0.38 5.95 -7.71
N VAL A 71 -0.91 5.91 -7.36
CA VAL A 71 -1.36 5.36 -6.07
C VAL A 71 -1.72 3.89 -6.24
N ALA A 72 -1.24 3.06 -5.31
CA ALA A 72 -1.58 1.65 -5.18
C ALA A 72 -1.68 1.26 -3.70
N TYR A 73 -1.94 -0.01 -3.42
CA TYR A 73 -2.21 -0.52 -2.08
C TYR A 73 -1.47 -1.82 -1.77
N HIS A 74 -0.97 -1.97 -0.56
CA HIS A 74 -0.31 -3.18 -0.08
C HIS A 74 -0.99 -3.71 1.19
N GLY A 75 -1.70 -4.83 1.08
CA GLY A 75 -2.31 -5.47 2.24
C GLY A 75 -1.27 -6.26 3.04
N THR A 76 -1.34 -6.15 4.36
CA THR A 76 -0.35 -6.81 5.21
C THR A 76 -0.92 -7.23 6.57
N LYS A 77 -0.10 -7.96 7.33
CA LYS A 77 -0.40 -8.34 8.71
C LYS A 77 0.17 -7.29 9.67
N PRO A 78 -0.47 -7.02 10.82
CA PRO A 78 0.01 -5.98 11.73
C PRO A 78 1.45 -6.13 12.21
N GLY A 79 1.89 -7.37 12.47
CA GLY A 79 3.22 -7.64 13.03
C GLY A 79 4.39 -7.23 12.13
N VAL A 80 4.15 -6.88 10.86
CA VAL A 80 5.19 -6.40 9.95
C VAL A 80 5.05 -4.91 9.60
N VAL A 81 4.03 -4.22 10.12
CA VAL A 81 3.74 -2.82 9.81
C VAL A 81 4.90 -1.91 10.21
N LYS A 82 5.43 -2.06 11.44
CA LYS A 82 6.60 -1.29 11.88
C LYS A 82 7.81 -1.48 10.97
N SER A 83 8.10 -2.73 10.58
CA SER A 83 9.20 -3.06 9.67
C SER A 83 9.05 -2.39 8.30
N ILE A 84 7.83 -2.39 7.74
CA ILE A 84 7.52 -1.74 6.46
C ILE A 84 7.65 -0.21 6.58
N ILE A 85 7.23 0.37 7.71
CA ILE A 85 7.42 1.80 7.97
C ILE A 85 8.90 2.14 8.06
N ASP A 86 9.70 1.36 8.77
CA ASP A 86 11.10 1.70 8.99
C ASP A 86 11.95 1.49 7.74
N THR A 87 11.63 0.46 6.95
CA THR A 87 12.57 -0.05 5.94
C THR A 87 11.98 -0.22 4.55
N GLY A 88 10.71 0.14 4.36
CA GLY A 88 9.99 -0.04 3.10
C GLY A 88 9.59 -1.50 2.84
N LEU A 89 9.12 -1.76 1.62
CA LEU A 89 8.85 -3.12 1.15
C LEU A 89 10.14 -3.73 0.60
N GLN A 90 10.48 -4.95 1.03
CA GLN A 90 11.75 -5.58 0.69
C GLN A 90 11.57 -6.97 0.07
N HIS A 91 12.30 -7.24 -1.01
CA HIS A 91 12.32 -8.52 -1.72
C HIS A 91 12.71 -9.69 -0.83
N LYS A 92 13.56 -9.46 0.18
CA LYS A 92 13.98 -10.52 1.11
C LYS A 92 12.81 -11.14 1.87
N PHE A 93 11.68 -10.43 1.99
CA PHE A 93 10.46 -10.91 2.62
C PHE A 93 9.44 -11.50 1.62
N VAL A 94 9.73 -11.47 0.32
CA VAL A 94 8.88 -12.09 -0.70
C VAL A 94 9.11 -13.59 -0.71
N THR A 95 8.12 -14.35 -0.25
CA THR A 95 8.19 -15.81 -0.15
C THR A 95 7.74 -16.51 -1.44
N ALA A 96 6.81 -15.92 -2.18
CA ALA A 96 6.32 -16.41 -3.46
C ALA A 96 6.05 -15.26 -4.43
N ASP A 97 6.26 -15.52 -5.72
CA ASP A 97 6.00 -14.58 -6.80
C ASP A 97 4.76 -15.04 -7.57
N ALA A 98 3.63 -14.39 -7.31
CA ALA A 98 2.33 -14.79 -7.83
C ALA A 98 2.19 -14.60 -9.35
N CYS A 99 3.07 -13.81 -9.97
CA CYS A 99 3.08 -13.57 -11.42
C CYS A 99 4.28 -14.26 -12.09
N LYS A 100 4.96 -15.18 -11.40
CA LYS A 100 6.19 -15.82 -11.89
C LYS A 100 5.98 -16.46 -13.25
N ALA A 101 4.88 -17.18 -13.44
CA ALA A 101 4.57 -17.85 -14.70
C ALA A 101 4.43 -16.85 -15.86
N ALA A 102 3.78 -15.70 -15.64
CA ALA A 102 3.68 -14.65 -16.64
C ALA A 102 5.04 -13.96 -16.87
N ALA A 103 5.81 -13.73 -15.81
CA ALA A 103 7.15 -13.12 -15.89
C ALA A 103 8.17 -13.99 -16.62
N GLU A 104 8.08 -15.31 -16.50
CA GLU A 104 8.99 -16.26 -17.17
C GLU A 104 8.82 -16.28 -18.70
N GLN A 105 7.66 -15.84 -19.21
CA GLN A 105 7.36 -15.82 -20.64
C GLN A 105 7.83 -14.54 -21.34
N ASP A 106 8.05 -13.43 -20.61
CA ASP A 106 8.50 -12.17 -21.19
C ASP A 106 9.98 -11.90 -20.86
N PRO A 107 10.89 -12.00 -21.86
CA PRO A 107 12.33 -11.82 -21.63
C PRO A 107 12.72 -10.40 -21.19
N ARG A 108 11.81 -9.42 -21.29
CA ARG A 108 12.04 -8.04 -20.83
C ARG A 108 11.81 -7.88 -19.33
N ILE A 109 11.16 -8.85 -18.70
CA ILE A 109 10.82 -8.80 -17.27
C ILE A 109 11.98 -9.38 -16.45
N PRO A 110 12.51 -8.64 -15.46
CA PRO A 110 13.53 -9.18 -14.57
C PRO A 110 13.07 -10.46 -13.85
N LYS A 111 13.95 -11.47 -13.84
CA LYS A 111 13.76 -12.74 -13.12
C LYS A 111 14.10 -12.62 -11.63
N VAL A 112 13.74 -11.50 -11.02
CA VAL A 112 13.76 -11.29 -9.57
C VAL A 112 12.36 -11.46 -9.02
N LYS A 113 12.20 -11.85 -7.76
CA LYS A 113 10.89 -11.85 -7.11
C LYS A 113 10.32 -10.43 -7.14
N GLY A 114 9.06 -10.26 -7.48
CA GLY A 114 8.40 -8.96 -7.49
C GLY A 114 7.80 -8.59 -6.13
N LEU A 115 7.81 -7.30 -5.82
CA LEU A 115 6.93 -6.71 -4.80
C LEU A 115 5.56 -6.45 -5.41
N TYR A 116 4.49 -6.72 -4.65
CA TYR A 116 3.12 -6.64 -5.13
C TYR A 116 2.32 -5.54 -4.43
N VAL A 117 1.67 -4.73 -5.23
CA VAL A 117 0.60 -3.82 -4.80
C VAL A 117 -0.57 -3.88 -5.76
N ALA A 118 -1.75 -3.52 -5.29
CA ALA A 118 -2.97 -3.51 -6.09
C ALA A 118 -3.41 -2.08 -6.39
N THR A 119 -4.02 -1.85 -7.54
CA THR A 119 -4.64 -0.54 -7.85
C THR A 119 -5.88 -0.27 -7.01
N HIS A 120 -6.47 -1.32 -6.41
CA HIS A 120 -7.65 -1.25 -5.56
C HIS A 120 -7.34 -1.74 -4.15
N CYS A 121 -7.93 -1.08 -3.15
CA CYS A 121 -7.83 -1.53 -1.77
C CYS A 121 -8.73 -2.74 -1.54
N GLU A 122 -10.04 -2.58 -1.70
CA GLU A 122 -11.01 -3.67 -1.52
C GLU A 122 -10.96 -4.65 -2.71
N GLY A 123 -10.89 -5.95 -2.42
CA GLY A 123 -10.75 -7.02 -3.43
C GLY A 123 -9.39 -7.05 -4.15
N GLY A 124 -8.58 -6.00 -4.04
CA GLY A 124 -7.21 -5.92 -4.54
C GLY A 124 -6.19 -6.23 -3.45
N ALA A 125 -5.83 -5.23 -2.66
CA ALA A 125 -4.85 -5.38 -1.58
C ALA A 125 -5.44 -6.05 -0.33
N SER A 126 -6.72 -5.85 -0.03
CA SER A 126 -7.36 -6.34 1.21
C SER A 126 -7.32 -7.86 1.34
N ILE A 127 -7.30 -8.60 0.22
CA ILE A 127 -7.24 -10.07 0.22
C ILE A 127 -5.94 -10.61 0.85
N TYR A 128 -4.89 -9.78 0.92
CA TYR A 128 -3.59 -10.13 1.51
C TYR A 128 -3.51 -9.87 3.02
N THR A 129 -4.56 -9.28 3.61
CA THR A 129 -4.63 -9.03 5.05
C THR A 129 -5.08 -10.26 5.85
N GLY A 130 -5.45 -11.35 5.15
CA GLY A 130 -6.01 -12.55 5.76
C GLY A 130 -7.37 -12.28 6.41
N SER A 131 -7.66 -12.95 7.53
CA SER A 131 -8.91 -12.76 8.29
C SER A 131 -8.99 -11.43 9.05
N GLY A 132 -8.02 -10.53 8.87
CA GLY A 132 -7.88 -9.33 9.69
C GLY A 132 -7.42 -9.65 11.10
N THR A 133 -7.30 -8.61 11.93
CA THR A 133 -6.86 -8.70 13.32
C THR A 133 -8.02 -8.39 14.24
N ARG A 134 -8.34 -9.35 15.09
CA ARG A 134 -9.40 -9.23 16.08
C ARG A 134 -8.88 -8.48 17.30
N ILE A 135 -9.54 -7.37 17.63
CA ILE A 135 -9.27 -6.58 18.82
C ILE A 135 -10.50 -6.64 19.72
N GLU A 136 -10.29 -7.06 20.96
CA GLU A 136 -11.33 -7.10 21.97
C GLU A 136 -11.70 -5.69 22.40
N GLY A 137 -13.01 -5.44 22.44
CA GLY A 137 -13.60 -4.22 22.96
C GLY A 137 -14.22 -4.47 24.34
N PRO A 138 -14.83 -3.42 24.93
CA PRO A 138 -15.54 -3.53 26.20
C PRO A 138 -16.64 -4.60 26.14
N ALA A 139 -16.91 -5.22 27.29
CA ALA A 139 -18.00 -6.18 27.47
C ALA A 139 -17.96 -7.39 26.51
N GLY A 140 -16.77 -7.86 26.12
CA GLY A 140 -16.61 -9.05 25.26
C GLY A 140 -16.96 -8.81 23.79
N THR A 141 -17.22 -7.56 23.39
CA THR A 141 -17.32 -7.20 21.98
C THR A 141 -15.96 -7.34 21.29
N PHE A 142 -15.94 -7.46 19.97
CA PHE A 142 -14.69 -7.39 19.22
C PHE A 142 -14.91 -6.66 17.90
N LYS A 143 -13.82 -6.08 17.39
CA LYS A 143 -13.75 -5.50 16.06
C LYS A 143 -12.63 -6.20 15.30
N THR A 144 -12.83 -6.41 14.01
CA THR A 144 -11.80 -6.94 13.10
C THR A 144 -11.26 -5.80 12.27
N TYR A 145 -9.93 -5.68 12.22
CA TYR A 145 -9.23 -4.65 11.48
C TYR A 145 -8.38 -5.27 10.38
N HIS A 146 -8.54 -4.78 9.16
CA HIS A 146 -7.67 -5.10 8.04
C HIS A 146 -6.65 -3.96 7.89
N THR A 147 -5.39 -4.30 7.62
CA THR A 147 -4.31 -3.30 7.51
C THR A 147 -3.77 -3.25 6.10
N VAL A 148 -3.91 -2.09 5.46
CA VAL A 148 -3.47 -1.85 4.09
C VAL A 148 -2.65 -0.57 4.07
N PHE A 149 -1.45 -0.63 3.52
CA PHE A 149 -0.68 0.57 3.19
C PHE A 149 -1.21 1.18 1.91
N GLN A 150 -1.32 2.51 1.90
CA GLN A 150 -1.29 3.23 0.63
C GLN A 150 0.17 3.33 0.17
N CYS A 151 0.41 3.13 -1.11
CA CYS A 151 1.75 3.16 -1.70
C CYS A 151 1.77 4.11 -2.88
N ARG A 152 2.90 4.79 -3.08
CA ARG A 152 3.24 5.42 -4.35
C ARG A 152 4.16 4.50 -5.13
N VAL A 153 3.89 4.33 -6.42
CA VAL A 153 4.70 3.51 -7.32
C VAL A 153 5.21 4.37 -8.47
N GLU A 154 6.51 4.30 -8.72
CA GLU A 154 7.13 5.07 -9.79
C GLU A 154 6.59 4.63 -11.15
N ASN A 155 6.29 5.61 -11.99
CA ASN A 155 5.81 5.36 -13.34
C ASN A 155 6.82 4.53 -14.14
N ASN A 156 6.33 3.56 -14.91
CA ASN A 156 7.13 2.67 -15.76
C ASN A 156 8.13 1.75 -15.02
N LYS A 157 8.02 1.58 -13.69
CA LYS A 157 8.87 0.68 -12.89
C LYS A 157 8.16 -0.60 -12.43
N PHE A 158 7.10 -0.97 -13.12
CA PHE A 158 6.28 -2.13 -12.79
C PHE A 158 5.68 -2.78 -14.04
N THR A 159 5.18 -4.00 -13.85
CA THR A 159 4.32 -4.68 -14.82
C THR A 159 2.93 -4.88 -14.24
N GLU A 160 1.92 -4.96 -15.10
CA GLU A 160 0.51 -5.03 -14.70
C GLU A 160 -0.07 -6.41 -14.99
N HIS A 161 -0.83 -6.92 -14.03
CA HIS A 161 -1.39 -8.27 -14.09
C HIS A 161 -2.83 -8.23 -13.58
N THR A 162 -3.72 -9.02 -14.18
CA THR A 162 -5.12 -9.15 -13.74
C THR A 162 -5.26 -10.03 -12.51
N GLY A 163 -4.30 -10.91 -12.27
CA GLY A 163 -4.13 -11.67 -11.02
C GLY A 163 -2.84 -11.26 -10.32
N PRO A 164 -2.66 -11.56 -9.03
CA PRO A 164 -3.53 -12.34 -8.13
C PRO A 164 -4.61 -11.52 -7.39
N VAL A 165 -5.20 -10.50 -8.01
CA VAL A 165 -6.26 -9.68 -7.39
C VAL A 165 -7.65 -10.10 -7.88
N ASN A 166 -8.69 -9.84 -7.09
CA ASN A 166 -10.08 -10.03 -7.53
C ASN A 166 -10.65 -8.75 -8.17
N VAL A 167 -10.07 -7.59 -7.84
CA VAL A 167 -10.49 -6.29 -8.33
C VAL A 167 -9.26 -5.48 -8.74
N GLY A 168 -9.32 -4.85 -9.91
CA GLY A 168 -8.27 -4.00 -10.44
C GLY A 168 -7.09 -4.77 -11.03
N LEU A 169 -5.89 -4.22 -10.85
CA LEU A 169 -4.64 -4.78 -11.35
C LEU A 169 -3.66 -4.97 -10.20
N ALA A 170 -2.90 -6.05 -10.27
CA ALA A 170 -1.70 -6.24 -9.50
C ALA A 170 -0.51 -5.60 -10.24
N LEU A 171 0.18 -4.69 -9.56
CA LEU A 171 1.42 -4.09 -10.02
C LEU A 171 2.58 -4.86 -9.40
N ARG A 172 3.38 -5.48 -10.25
CA ARG A 172 4.61 -6.18 -9.87
C ARG A 172 5.79 -5.24 -10.06
N VAL A 173 6.40 -4.82 -8.95
CA VAL A 173 7.52 -3.86 -8.87
C VAL A 173 8.83 -4.61 -8.61
N PHE A 174 9.92 -4.24 -9.31
CA PHE A 174 11.22 -4.93 -9.22
C PHE A 174 12.30 -4.19 -8.44
N ASP A 175 12.08 -2.90 -8.20
CA ASP A 175 12.99 -2.05 -7.44
C ASP A 175 12.28 -1.57 -6.18
N GLU A 176 12.85 -1.88 -5.02
CA GLU A 176 12.32 -1.47 -3.71
C GLU A 176 12.25 0.07 -3.60
N LYS A 177 13.10 0.79 -4.34
CA LYS A 177 13.10 2.26 -4.36
C LYS A 177 11.97 2.84 -5.20
N ALA A 178 11.40 2.06 -6.11
CA ALA A 178 10.29 2.46 -6.98
C ALA A 178 8.91 2.29 -6.31
N ILE A 179 8.88 1.97 -5.02
CA ILE A 179 7.66 1.83 -4.23
C ILE A 179 7.83 2.44 -2.83
N ARG A 180 6.87 3.28 -2.43
CA ARG A 180 6.92 4.04 -1.18
C ARG A 180 5.60 3.91 -0.41
N PRO A 181 5.54 3.07 0.65
CA PRO A 181 4.43 3.05 1.59
C PRO A 181 4.32 4.38 2.36
N TYR A 182 3.12 4.95 2.47
CA TYR A 182 2.88 6.24 3.14
C TYR A 182 1.49 6.36 3.78
#